data_AF-A0A147BKY0-F1
#
_entry.id   AF-A0A147BKY0-F1
#
_cell.length_a   1.000
_cell.length_b   1.000
_cell.length_c   1.000
_cell.angle_alpha   90.00
_cell.angle_beta   90.00
_cell.angle_gamma   90.00
#
_symmetry.space_group_name_H-M   'P 1'
#
loop_
_entity.id
_entity.type
_entity.pdbx_description
1 polymer ?
#
loop_
_entity_poly.entity_id
_entity_poly.type
_entity_poly.pdbx_seq_one_letter_code
_entity_poly.pdbx_strand_id
1 'polypeptide(L)'
;PADYAEAIAVFRKGVSAFRRKHDCRDYNTASKDKTIVQMDCPATRTNHTNGDSTIRITETGCARRGMTVALCATAAGVKLPA
;
A
#
# COMPACT_ATOMS: atom_id res chain seq x y z
N PRO A 1 20.80 -10.10 -9.55
CA PRO A 1 21.67 -11.31 -9.61
C PRO A 1 22.38 -11.37 -10.96
N ALA A 2 23.68 -11.72 -10.98
CA ALA A 2 24.52 -11.70 -12.18
C ALA A 2 24.01 -12.63 -13.29
N ASP A 3 23.38 -13.75 -12.89
CA ASP A 3 22.85 -14.78 -13.79
C ASP A 3 21.73 -14.31 -14.71
N TYR A 4 21.12 -13.16 -14.41
CA TYR A 4 20.03 -12.58 -15.21
C TYR A 4 20.44 -11.31 -15.94
N ALA A 5 21.72 -10.93 -15.95
CA ALA A 5 22.16 -9.65 -16.52
C ALA A 5 21.74 -9.48 -17.99
N GLU A 6 21.89 -10.53 -18.80
CA GLU A 6 21.48 -10.54 -20.21
C GLU A 6 19.96 -10.49 -20.38
N ALA A 7 19.21 -11.31 -19.63
CA ALA A 7 17.75 -11.31 -19.65
C ALA A 7 17.17 -9.94 -19.24
N ILE A 8 17.76 -9.31 -18.23
CA ILE A 8 17.41 -7.95 -17.79
C ILE A 8 17.73 -6.93 -18.89
N ALA A 9 18.86 -7.06 -19.58
CA ALA A 9 19.23 -6.17 -20.68
C ALA A 9 18.25 -6.29 -21.86
N VAL A 10 17.91 -7.51 -22.27
CA VAL A 10 16.92 -7.78 -23.33
C VAL A 10 15.55 -7.22 -22.96
N PHE A 11 15.09 -7.48 -21.73
CA PHE A 11 13.82 -6.96 -21.23
C PHE A 11 13.79 -5.43 -21.26
N ARG A 12 14.83 -4.76 -20.73
CA ARG A 12 14.94 -3.29 -20.75
C ARG A 12 14.94 -2.72 -22.16
N LYS A 13 15.63 -3.37 -23.10
CA LYS A 13 15.65 -2.98 -24.52
C LYS A 13 14.24 -3.08 -25.13
N GLY A 14 13.53 -4.17 -24.88
CA GLY A 14 12.15 -4.38 -25.33
C GLY A 14 11.19 -3.32 -24.77
N VAL A 15 11.22 -3.09 -23.45
CA VAL A 15 10.39 -2.07 -22.79
C VAL A 15 10.68 -0.67 -23.34
N SER A 16 11.94 -0.33 -23.58
CA SER A 16 12.33 0.97 -24.13
C SER A 16 11.84 1.16 -25.57
N ALA A 17 11.96 0.13 -26.41
CA ALA A 17 11.44 0.16 -27.78
C ALA A 17 9.91 0.30 -27.81
N PHE A 18 9.21 -0.42 -26.94
CA PHE A 18 7.76 -0.32 -26.78
C PHE A 18 7.33 1.09 -26.34
N ARG A 19 8.00 1.65 -25.32
CA ARG A 19 7.74 3.02 -24.84
C ARG A 19 7.91 4.07 -25.93
N ARG A 20 8.98 3.96 -26.74
CA ARG A 20 9.23 4.88 -27.87
C ARG A 20 8.18 4.75 -28.97
N LYS A 21 7.73 3.53 -29.27
CA LYS A 21 6.71 3.27 -30.30
C LYS A 21 5.35 3.85 -29.94
N HIS A 22 4.99 3.84 -28.66
CA HIS A 22 3.63 4.15 -28.21
C HIS A 22 3.49 5.53 -27.53
N ASP A 23 4.51 6.40 -27.60
CA ASP A 23 4.57 7.70 -26.88
C ASP A 23 3.98 7.58 -25.47
N CYS A 24 4.49 6.62 -24.69
CA CYS A 24 3.98 6.31 -23.36
C CYS A 24 4.32 7.44 -22.38
N ARG A 25 3.57 8.55 -22.45
CA ARG A 25 3.64 9.65 -21.50
C ARG A 25 3.18 9.20 -20.13
N ASP A 26 3.68 9.86 -19.09
CA ASP A 26 3.38 9.51 -17.70
C ASP A 26 1.88 9.62 -17.36
N TYR A 27 1.14 10.47 -18.08
CA TYR A 27 -0.32 10.59 -17.97
C TYR A 27 -1.08 9.38 -18.55
N ASN A 28 -0.48 8.64 -19.49
CA ASN A 28 -1.12 7.53 -20.20
C ASN A 28 -0.82 6.18 -19.56
N THR A 29 0.13 6.13 -18.62
CA THR A 29 0.48 4.92 -17.88
C THR A 29 -0.17 4.99 -16.51
N ALA A 30 -1.03 4.03 -16.18
CA ALA A 30 -1.65 3.96 -14.87
C ALA A 30 -1.38 2.63 -14.18
N SER A 31 -1.31 2.69 -12.86
CA SER A 31 -1.24 1.54 -11.98
C SER A 31 -2.49 1.51 -11.10
N LYS A 32 -2.91 0.30 -10.73
CA LYS A 32 -3.98 0.06 -9.76
C LYS A 32 -3.47 -0.92 -8.73
N ASP A 33 -3.66 -0.59 -7.47
CA ASP A 33 -3.35 -1.50 -6.38
C ASP A 33 -4.42 -1.46 -5.29
N LYS A 34 -4.44 -2.49 -4.44
CA LYS A 34 -5.28 -2.59 -3.26
C LYS A 34 -4.42 -2.84 -2.04
N THR A 35 -4.61 -2.02 -1.01
CA THR A 35 -3.91 -2.17 0.26
C THR A 35 -4.87 -2.12 1.43
N ILE A 36 -4.52 -2.80 2.53
CA ILE A 36 -5.27 -2.74 3.77
C ILE A 36 -4.68 -1.60 4.60
N VAL A 37 -5.49 -0.58 4.86
CA VAL A 37 -5.16 0.51 5.78
C VAL A 37 -5.66 0.12 7.16
N GLN A 38 -4.74 -0.12 8.09
CA GLN A 38 -5.08 -0.40 9.49
C GLN A 38 -5.42 0.91 10.21
N MET A 39 -6.38 0.85 11.13
CA MET A 39 -6.65 1.97 12.03
C MET A 39 -5.95 1.71 13.35
N ASP A 40 -4.97 2.55 13.69
CA ASP A 40 -4.44 2.63 15.04
C ASP A 40 -5.46 3.34 15.93
N CYS A 41 -6.58 2.67 16.21
CA CYS A 41 -7.49 3.09 17.25
C CYS A 41 -7.01 2.44 18.55
N PRO A 42 -6.35 3.17 19.46
CA PRO A 42 -6.03 2.62 20.77
C PRO A 42 -7.35 2.20 21.43
N ALA A 43 -7.42 0.93 21.84
CA ALA A 43 -8.56 0.43 22.60
C ALA A 43 -8.75 1.31 23.85
N THR A 44 -10.00 1.62 24.19
CA THR A 44 -10.33 2.38 25.39
C THR A 44 -9.67 1.70 26.59
N ARG A 45 -8.64 2.34 27.16
CA ARG A 45 -7.87 1.77 28.26
C ARG A 45 -8.60 2.06 29.58
N THR A 46 -9.35 1.09 30.07
CA THR A 46 -9.93 1.17 31.42
C THR A 46 -8.86 0.79 32.43
N ASN A 47 -8.27 1.78 33.11
CA ASN A 47 -7.39 1.52 34.24
C ASN A 47 -8.26 1.33 35.50
N HIS A 48 -8.30 0.12 36.05
CA HIS A 48 -8.90 -0.11 37.37
C HIS A 48 -7.94 0.41 38.45
N THR A 49 -8.23 1.57 39.05
CA THR A 49 -7.36 2.23 40.04
C THR A 49 -7.73 1.97 41.50
N ASN A 50 -8.69 1.09 41.79
CA ASN A 50 -9.13 0.86 43.17
C ASN A 50 -8.47 -0.39 43.76
N GLY A 51 -7.35 -0.20 44.47
CA GLY A 51 -6.86 -1.12 45.50
C GLY A 51 -6.20 -2.43 45.07
N ASP A 52 -6.22 -2.78 43.78
CA ASP A 52 -5.60 -4.02 43.29
C ASP A 52 -4.08 -3.86 43.07
N SER A 53 -3.28 -4.83 43.54
CA SER A 53 -1.82 -4.87 43.37
C SER A 53 -1.35 -5.16 41.93
N THR A 54 -2.30 -5.32 41.00
CA THR A 54 -2.05 -5.68 39.60
C THR A 54 -2.97 -4.90 38.67
N ILE A 55 -2.38 -4.17 37.73
CA ILE A 55 -3.09 -3.50 36.65
C ILE A 55 -3.46 -4.55 35.60
N ARG A 56 -4.74 -4.88 35.47
CA ARG A 56 -5.26 -5.67 34.33
C ARG A 56 -5.67 -4.72 33.21
N ILE A 57 -4.94 -4.77 32.09
CA ILE A 57 -5.32 -4.10 30.85
C ILE A 57 -6.18 -5.07 30.05
N THR A 58 -7.47 -4.80 29.96
CA THR A 58 -8.39 -5.56 29.09
C THR A 58 -8.61 -4.76 27.81
N GLU A 59 -8.12 -5.26 26.68
CA GLU A 59 -8.45 -4.66 25.38
C GLU A 59 -9.92 -4.95 25.06
N THR A 60 -10.80 -3.95 25.23
CA THR A 60 -12.17 -4.04 24.72
C THR A 60 -12.09 -3.96 23.20
N GLY A 61 -12.38 -5.10 22.54
CA GLY A 61 -12.14 -5.33 21.11
C GLY A 61 -12.41 -4.14 20.18
N CYS A 62 -11.44 -3.87 19.31
CA CYS A 62 -11.52 -2.80 18.32
C CYS A 62 -12.53 -3.17 17.21
N ALA A 63 -13.63 -2.41 17.10
CA ALA A 63 -14.72 -2.70 16.15
C ALA A 63 -14.31 -2.58 14.67
N ARG A 64 -13.22 -1.88 14.35
CA ARG A 64 -12.68 -1.75 12.98
C ARG A 64 -11.15 -1.76 13.01
N ARG A 65 -10.56 -2.91 12.68
CA ARG A 65 -9.09 -3.11 12.58
C ARG A 65 -8.46 -2.45 11.35
N GLY A 66 -9.25 -2.14 10.31
CA GLY A 66 -8.77 -1.54 9.08
C GLY A 66 -9.82 -1.53 7.97
N MET A 67 -9.47 -0.95 6.83
CA MET A 67 -10.26 -0.95 5.60
C MET A 67 -9.38 -1.29 4.39
N THR A 68 -9.94 -1.99 3.40
CA THR A 68 -9.25 -2.20 2.12
C THR A 68 -9.50 -1.00 1.21
N VAL A 69 -8.42 -0.33 0.81
CA VAL A 69 -8.44 0.81 -0.11
C VAL A 69 -7.92 0.35 -1.46
N ALA A 70 -8.62 0.72 -2.53
CA ALA A 70 -8.13 0.58 -3.89
C ALA A 70 -7.76 1.97 -4.43
N LEU A 71 -6.59 2.10 -5.05
CA LEU A 71 -6.18 3.34 -5.71
C LEU A 71 -5.71 3.04 -7.12
N CYS A 72 -6.21 3.83 -8.07
CA CYS A 72 -5.70 3.91 -9.43
C CYS A 72 -5.02 5.26 -9.62
N ALA A 73 -3.77 5.28 -10.05
CA ALA A 73 -3.03 6.51 -10.30
C ALA A 73 -2.13 6.39 -11.54
N THR A 74 -1.98 7.50 -12.26
CA THR A 74 -1.04 7.60 -13.38
C THR A 74 0.40 7.66 -12.88
N ALA A 75 1.38 7.39 -13.76
CA ALA A 75 2.79 7.55 -13.46
C ALA A 75 3.17 9.01 -13.15
N ALA A 76 2.33 9.97 -13.57
CA ALA A 76 2.42 11.39 -13.19
C ALA A 76 1.86 11.69 -11.78
N GLY A 77 1.39 10.69 -11.03
CA GLY A 77 0.83 10.86 -9.69
C GLY A 77 -0.62 11.34 -9.65
N VAL A 78 -1.32 11.33 -10.79
CA VAL A 78 -2.72 11.78 -10.85
C VAL A 78 -3.65 10.60 -10.55
N LYS A 79 -4.51 10.75 -9.53
CA LYS A 79 -5.56 9.77 -9.24
C LYS A 79 -6.56 9.71 -10.40
N LEU A 80 -6.88 8.50 -10.85
CA LEU A 80 -7.91 8.29 -11.86
C LEU A 80 -9.32 8.42 -11.25
N PRO A 81 -10.31 8.90 -12.04
CA PRO A 81 -11.70 8.91 -11.60
C PRO A 81 -12.18 7.50 -11.23
N ALA A 82 -13.06 7.44 -10.22
CA ALA A 82 -13.59 6.18 -9.68
C ALA A 82 -14.69 5.60 -10.59
#